data_AF-A0A7C5VGA0-F1
#
_entry.id   AF-A0A7C5VGA0-F1
#
_cell.length_a   1.000
_cell.length_b   1.000
_cell.length_c   1.000
_cell.angle_alpha   90.00
_cell.angle_beta   90.00
_cell.angle_gamma   90.00
#
_symmetry.space_group_name_H-M   'P 1'
#
loop_
_entity.id
_entity.type
_entity.pdbx_description
1 polymer ?
#
loop_
_entity_poly.entity_id
_entity_poly.type
_entity_poly.pdbx_seq_one_letter_code
_entity_poly.pdbx_strand_id
1 'polypeptide(L)'
;MKKISEAKKLAEARKILFLTLILISIQAIIFFLPLEIKSKFALNTENPTILSFYLNHFTHFSLNHFLQNIFSFLFIMFLFIILSIKVKDNTKISKILFSATIILPILISASILLISSITNSKSNFLGFSSLLASFYSIFLVLLFNSYLKVPTSISTNFILSILSLYLAAYFFYFEKILTPTLKLLLLALIPLATFYFLLSVNQMLKLKILVVKRKVQVLLILSPFIILFFLFVPLFPMRIIQENSRVGIEAHYIGLIFGFFWVHVYNTLEKLKVKFTQYCKAGKHFRKQSQLENQV
;
A
#
# COMPACT_ATOMS: atom_id res chain seq x y z
N MET A 1 -16.77 -23.96 -19.98
CA MET A 1 -16.51 -23.04 -18.84
C MET A 1 -15.03 -22.75 -18.55
N LYS A 2 -14.10 -23.73 -18.65
CA LYS A 2 -12.65 -23.53 -18.36
C LYS A 2 -11.97 -22.43 -19.20
N LYS A 3 -12.19 -22.40 -20.52
CA LYS A 3 -11.64 -21.38 -21.44
C LYS A 3 -12.02 -19.94 -21.07
N ILE A 4 -13.28 -19.71 -20.64
CA ILE A 4 -13.75 -18.38 -20.21
C ILE A 4 -13.02 -17.92 -18.93
N SER A 5 -12.66 -18.85 -18.04
CA SER A 5 -11.90 -18.53 -16.83
C SER A 5 -10.44 -18.15 -17.13
N GLU A 6 -9.82 -18.74 -18.15
CA GLU A 6 -8.43 -18.45 -18.52
C GLU A 6 -8.31 -17.10 -19.23
N ALA A 7 -9.23 -16.79 -20.14
CA ALA A 7 -9.30 -15.49 -20.81
C ALA A 7 -9.44 -14.33 -19.81
N LYS A 8 -10.29 -14.49 -18.78
CA LYS A 8 -10.43 -13.48 -17.71
C LYS A 8 -9.15 -13.29 -16.89
N LYS A 9 -8.40 -14.37 -16.63
CA LYS A 9 -7.10 -14.29 -15.94
C LYS A 9 -6.07 -13.53 -16.74
N LEU A 10 -5.98 -13.83 -18.02
CA LEU A 10 -5.05 -13.13 -18.92
C LEU A 10 -5.42 -11.65 -19.07
N ALA A 11 -6.71 -11.32 -19.16
CA ALA A 11 -7.16 -9.94 -19.23
C ALA A 11 -6.76 -9.11 -18.00
N GLU A 12 -6.88 -9.68 -16.80
CA GLU A 12 -6.43 -8.99 -15.57
C GLU A 12 -4.92 -8.84 -15.49
N ALA A 13 -4.15 -9.87 -15.88
CA ALA A 13 -2.70 -9.76 -15.98
C ALA A 13 -2.27 -8.65 -16.95
N ARG A 14 -2.94 -8.53 -18.12
CA ARG A 14 -2.69 -7.47 -19.09
C ARG A 14 -2.98 -6.07 -18.54
N LYS A 15 -4.05 -5.91 -17.75
CA LYS A 15 -4.36 -4.61 -17.09
C LYS A 15 -3.27 -4.21 -16.10
N ILE A 16 -2.78 -5.15 -15.30
CA ILE A 16 -1.70 -4.89 -14.35
C ILE A 16 -0.42 -4.52 -15.12
N LEU A 17 -0.06 -5.29 -16.16
CA LEU A 17 1.09 -4.99 -17.02
C LEU A 17 0.98 -3.60 -17.66
N PHE A 18 -0.19 -3.25 -18.20
CA PHE A 18 -0.43 -1.93 -18.78
C PHE A 18 -0.23 -0.81 -17.75
N LEU A 19 -0.77 -0.96 -16.54
CA LEU A 19 -0.53 -0.02 -15.44
C LEU A 19 0.96 0.09 -15.09
N THR A 20 1.68 -1.04 -15.04
CA THR A 20 3.13 -1.07 -14.81
C THR A 20 3.88 -0.26 -15.85
N LEU A 21 3.59 -0.48 -17.14
CA LEU A 21 4.24 0.23 -18.25
C LEU A 21 3.96 1.74 -18.21
N ILE A 22 2.72 2.14 -17.91
CA ILE A 22 2.37 3.56 -17.73
C ILE A 22 3.22 4.18 -16.62
N LEU A 23 3.27 3.54 -15.44
CA LEU A 23 3.95 4.12 -14.30
C LEU A 23 5.47 4.17 -14.48
N ILE A 24 6.07 3.19 -15.15
CA ILE A 24 7.48 3.24 -15.53
C ILE A 24 7.72 4.38 -16.52
N SER A 25 6.85 4.55 -17.51
CA SER A 25 6.98 5.61 -18.51
C SER A 25 6.89 7.00 -17.86
N ILE A 26 5.94 7.20 -16.94
CA ILE A 26 5.81 8.46 -16.19
C ILE A 26 7.09 8.75 -15.39
N GLN A 27 7.60 7.76 -14.64
CA GLN A 27 8.82 7.93 -13.86
C GLN A 27 10.03 8.25 -14.77
N ALA A 28 10.16 7.54 -15.91
CA ALA A 28 11.25 7.77 -16.85
C ALA A 28 11.18 9.17 -17.48
N ILE A 29 10.01 9.59 -17.95
CA ILE A 29 9.80 10.94 -18.52
C ILE A 29 10.20 12.00 -17.49
N ILE A 30 9.72 11.88 -16.24
CA ILE A 30 10.02 12.85 -15.19
C ILE A 30 11.51 12.84 -14.84
N PHE A 31 12.15 11.67 -14.77
CA PHE A 31 13.57 11.55 -14.43
C PHE A 31 14.49 12.29 -15.41
N PHE A 32 14.18 12.25 -16.72
CA PHE A 32 14.97 12.89 -17.76
C PHE A 32 14.68 14.40 -17.96
N LEU A 33 13.74 14.98 -17.22
CA LEU A 33 13.52 16.44 -17.26
C LEU A 33 14.73 17.20 -16.67
N PRO A 34 14.97 18.45 -17.10
CA PRO A 34 15.94 19.35 -16.48
C PRO A 34 15.71 19.50 -14.98
N LEU A 35 16.79 19.68 -14.21
CA LEU A 35 16.74 19.75 -12.74
C LEU A 35 15.84 20.88 -12.24
N GLU A 36 15.80 22.00 -12.97
CA GLU A 36 14.98 23.18 -12.68
C GLU A 36 13.47 22.89 -12.76
N ILE A 37 13.08 21.91 -13.59
CA ILE A 37 11.69 21.46 -13.70
C ILE A 37 11.40 20.42 -12.63
N LYS A 38 12.29 19.42 -12.45
CA LYS A 38 12.13 18.36 -11.45
C LYS A 38 12.04 18.91 -10.02
N SER A 39 12.80 19.95 -9.70
CA SER A 39 12.79 20.58 -8.38
C SER A 39 11.42 21.15 -8.01
N LYS A 40 10.61 21.57 -8.98
CA LYS A 40 9.22 22.05 -8.77
C LYS A 40 8.25 20.91 -8.42
N PHE A 41 8.62 19.66 -8.69
CA PHE A 41 7.79 18.49 -8.40
C PHE A 41 8.10 17.91 -7.02
N ALA A 42 9.25 18.22 -6.43
CA ALA A 42 9.58 17.81 -5.07
C ALA A 42 8.59 18.43 -4.08
N LEU A 43 8.18 17.66 -3.08
CA LEU A 43 7.29 18.15 -2.03
C LEU A 43 8.12 18.89 -0.99
N ASN A 44 8.19 20.21 -1.12
CA ASN A 44 8.74 21.09 -0.09
C ASN A 44 7.68 21.35 0.97
N THR A 45 7.95 21.00 2.23
CA THR A 45 7.00 21.15 3.33
C THR A 45 6.69 22.59 3.70
N GLU A 46 7.55 23.54 3.34
CA GLU A 46 7.34 24.98 3.62
C GLU A 46 6.51 25.66 2.54
N ASN A 47 6.61 25.20 1.30
CA ASN A 47 5.92 25.79 0.16
C ASN A 47 5.37 24.69 -0.78
N PRO A 48 4.38 23.90 -0.33
CA PRO A 48 3.84 22.82 -1.13
C PRO A 48 3.00 23.37 -2.28
N THR A 49 3.19 22.83 -3.48
CA THR A 49 2.35 23.12 -4.65
C THR A 49 1.39 21.97 -4.93
N ILE A 50 0.26 22.24 -5.59
CA ILE A 50 -0.70 21.19 -6.01
C ILE A 50 -0.01 20.13 -6.86
N LEU A 51 0.92 20.53 -7.72
CA LEU A 51 1.67 19.61 -8.57
C LEU A 51 2.61 18.72 -7.75
N SER A 52 3.29 19.30 -6.76
CA SER A 52 4.19 18.57 -5.87
C SER A 52 3.47 17.51 -5.04
N PHE A 53 2.18 17.67 -4.71
CA PHE A 53 1.40 16.66 -3.95
C PHE A 53 1.35 15.30 -4.65
N TYR A 54 1.36 15.28 -5.98
CA TYR A 54 1.27 14.04 -6.75
C TYR A 54 2.62 13.67 -7.38
N LEU A 55 3.30 14.62 -8.02
CA LEU A 55 4.51 14.33 -8.81
C LEU A 55 5.76 14.06 -7.96
N ASN A 56 5.78 14.42 -6.68
CA ASN A 56 6.94 14.12 -5.82
C ASN A 56 7.27 12.61 -5.79
N HIS A 57 6.23 11.77 -5.82
CA HIS A 57 6.36 10.31 -5.81
C HIS A 57 6.95 9.75 -7.10
N PHE A 58 7.01 10.53 -8.17
CA PHE A 58 7.57 10.11 -9.46
C PHE A 58 8.89 10.80 -9.81
N THR A 59 9.38 11.65 -8.91
CA THR A 59 10.56 12.48 -9.13
C THR A 59 11.78 11.89 -8.44
N HIS A 60 12.89 11.78 -9.16
CA HIS A 60 14.18 11.32 -8.65
C HIS A 60 15.31 12.22 -9.13
N PHE A 61 16.27 12.51 -8.25
CA PHE A 61 17.47 13.29 -8.59
C PHE A 61 18.68 12.41 -8.91
N SER A 62 18.75 11.19 -8.38
CA SER A 62 19.86 10.26 -8.65
C SER A 62 19.42 9.04 -9.45
N LEU A 63 20.26 8.63 -10.39
CA LEU A 63 20.03 7.45 -11.24
C LEU A 63 19.91 6.18 -10.40
N ASN A 64 20.75 6.03 -9.37
CA ASN A 64 20.73 4.86 -8.51
C ASN A 64 19.39 4.72 -7.76
N HIS A 65 18.87 5.80 -7.18
CA HIS A 65 17.57 5.77 -6.48
C HIS A 65 16.40 5.52 -7.46
N PHE A 66 16.48 6.07 -8.67
CA PHE A 66 15.52 5.78 -9.73
C PHE A 66 15.51 4.29 -10.11
N LEU A 67 16.68 3.72 -10.44
CA LEU A 67 16.79 2.31 -10.84
C LEU A 67 16.34 1.35 -9.74
N GLN A 68 16.71 1.60 -8.48
CA GLN A 68 16.28 0.80 -7.33
C GLN A 68 14.75 0.75 -7.20
N ASN A 69 14.08 1.90 -7.38
CA ASN A 69 12.63 1.96 -7.37
C ASN A 69 12.00 1.23 -8.56
N ILE A 70 12.56 1.38 -9.77
CA ILE A 70 12.07 0.68 -10.96
C ILE A 70 12.17 -0.84 -10.80
N PHE A 71 13.31 -1.37 -10.35
CA PHE A 71 13.48 -2.81 -10.12
C PHE A 71 12.50 -3.33 -9.06
N SER A 72 12.38 -2.62 -7.95
CA SER A 72 11.46 -3.01 -6.87
C SER A 72 10.00 -2.94 -7.31
N PHE A 73 9.65 -1.93 -8.11
CA PHE A 73 8.32 -1.78 -8.69
C PHE A 73 7.99 -2.90 -9.68
N LEU A 74 8.92 -3.23 -10.59
CA LEU A 74 8.78 -4.35 -11.51
C LEU A 74 8.59 -5.67 -10.76
N PHE A 75 9.38 -5.89 -9.71
CA PHE A 75 9.27 -7.08 -8.87
C PHE A 75 7.88 -7.19 -8.22
N ILE A 76 7.39 -6.15 -7.54
CA ILE A 76 6.09 -6.23 -6.87
C ILE A 76 4.94 -6.35 -7.88
N MET A 77 5.02 -5.69 -9.05
CA MET A 77 4.02 -5.82 -10.10
C MET A 77 3.99 -7.23 -10.71
N PHE A 78 5.15 -7.86 -10.88
CA PHE A 78 5.25 -9.27 -11.27
C PHE A 78 4.53 -10.18 -10.25
N LEU A 79 4.71 -9.94 -8.95
CA LEU A 79 3.98 -10.68 -7.91
C LEU A 79 2.46 -10.47 -8.00
N PHE A 80 2.00 -9.25 -8.30
CA PHE A 80 0.57 -9.00 -8.52
C PHE A 80 0.02 -9.73 -9.76
N ILE A 81 0.80 -9.84 -10.83
CA ILE A 81 0.42 -10.62 -12.02
C ILE A 81 0.27 -12.11 -11.64
N ILE A 82 1.23 -12.68 -10.91
CA ILE A 82 1.12 -14.07 -10.42
C ILE A 82 -0.14 -14.22 -9.55
N LEU A 83 -0.36 -13.31 -8.61
CA LEU A 83 -1.49 -13.36 -7.69
C LEU A 83 -2.83 -13.30 -8.45
N SER A 84 -2.95 -12.41 -9.45
CA SER A 84 -4.16 -12.25 -10.25
C SER A 84 -4.49 -13.48 -11.11
N ILE A 85 -3.49 -14.25 -11.52
CA ILE A 85 -3.71 -15.52 -12.24
C ILE A 85 -4.15 -16.64 -11.28
N LYS A 86 -3.67 -16.61 -10.02
CA LYS A 86 -3.95 -17.66 -9.02
C LYS A 86 -5.28 -17.48 -8.29
N VAL A 87 -5.78 -16.25 -8.16
CA VAL A 87 -7.03 -15.94 -7.44
C VAL A 87 -8.25 -16.01 -8.38
N LYS A 88 -9.40 -16.48 -7.87
CA LYS A 88 -10.66 -16.55 -8.65
C LYS A 88 -11.29 -15.17 -8.91
N ASP A 89 -11.28 -14.29 -7.91
CA ASP A 89 -11.80 -12.92 -7.99
C ASP A 89 -10.66 -11.92 -8.28
N ASN A 90 -10.10 -12.03 -9.47
CA ASN A 90 -8.91 -11.30 -9.89
C ASN A 90 -9.21 -9.87 -10.36
N THR A 91 -10.45 -9.60 -10.79
CA THR A 91 -10.87 -8.27 -11.31
C THR A 91 -10.80 -7.16 -10.27
N LYS A 92 -10.77 -7.50 -8.99
CA LYS A 92 -10.58 -6.54 -7.90
C LYS A 92 -9.15 -6.06 -7.77
N ILE A 93 -8.16 -6.90 -8.10
CA ILE A 93 -6.74 -6.58 -7.90
C ILE A 93 -6.34 -5.39 -8.77
N SER A 94 -6.63 -5.44 -10.07
CA SER A 94 -6.29 -4.34 -10.99
C SER A 94 -6.97 -3.03 -10.61
N LYS A 95 -8.23 -3.08 -10.16
CA LYS A 95 -8.96 -1.88 -9.72
C LYS A 95 -8.42 -1.30 -8.41
N ILE A 96 -8.04 -2.16 -7.46
CA ILE A 96 -7.37 -1.73 -6.21
C ILE A 96 -6.06 -1.02 -6.55
N LEU A 97 -5.24 -1.61 -7.43
CA LEU A 97 -3.96 -1.02 -7.85
C LEU A 97 -4.14 0.31 -8.60
N PHE A 98 -5.07 0.36 -9.55
CA PHE A 98 -5.37 1.56 -10.31
C PHE A 98 -5.83 2.69 -9.38
N SER A 99 -6.77 2.41 -8.49
CA SER A 99 -7.25 3.41 -7.52
C SER A 99 -6.17 3.83 -6.51
N ALA A 100 -5.32 2.89 -6.07
CA ALA A 100 -4.18 3.19 -5.20
C ALA A 100 -3.19 4.15 -5.85
N THR A 101 -2.91 3.95 -7.15
CA THR A 101 -1.99 4.80 -7.93
C THR A 101 -2.45 6.25 -8.01
N ILE A 102 -3.76 6.49 -7.98
CA ILE A 102 -4.34 7.85 -8.06
C ILE A 102 -4.45 8.46 -6.67
N ILE A 103 -4.93 7.70 -5.69
CA ILE A 103 -5.37 8.26 -4.41
C ILE A 103 -4.24 8.27 -3.38
N LEU A 104 -3.41 7.22 -3.33
CA LEU A 104 -2.38 7.11 -2.29
C LEU A 104 -1.29 8.19 -2.36
N PRO A 105 -0.79 8.62 -3.54
CA PRO A 105 0.17 9.73 -3.60
C PRO A 105 -0.32 10.97 -2.86
N ILE A 106 -1.59 11.33 -3.05
CA ILE A 106 -2.23 12.49 -2.43
C ILE A 106 -2.32 12.30 -0.92
N LEU A 107 -2.80 11.13 -0.47
CA LEU A 107 -2.93 10.84 0.97
C LEU A 107 -1.57 10.82 1.68
N ILE A 108 -0.55 10.20 1.07
CA ILE A 108 0.79 10.15 1.63
C ILE A 108 1.36 11.56 1.76
N SER A 109 1.27 12.39 0.71
CA SER A 109 1.77 13.77 0.75
C SER A 109 1.03 14.63 1.77
N ALA A 110 -0.30 14.49 1.89
CA ALA A 110 -1.08 15.19 2.91
C ALA A 110 -0.63 14.81 4.33
N SER A 111 -0.39 13.51 4.59
CA SER A 111 0.09 13.05 5.89
C SER A 111 1.50 13.52 6.20
N ILE A 112 2.40 13.57 5.20
CA ILE A 112 3.74 14.12 5.36
C ILE A 112 3.66 15.59 5.78
N LEU A 113 2.86 16.41 5.08
CA LEU A 113 2.70 17.83 5.42
C LEU A 113 2.12 18.03 6.82
N LEU A 114 1.13 17.22 7.22
CA LEU A 114 0.56 17.26 8.57
C LEU A 114 1.61 16.92 9.64
N ILE A 115 2.43 15.90 9.41
CA ILE A 115 3.49 15.53 10.36
C ILE A 115 4.57 16.61 10.40
N SER A 116 4.94 17.18 9.25
CA SER A 116 5.94 18.23 9.16
C SER A 116 5.49 19.53 9.84
N SER A 117 4.21 19.89 9.76
CA SER A 117 3.68 21.06 10.48
C SER A 117 3.66 20.85 11.99
N ILE A 118 3.33 19.65 12.47
CA ILE A 118 3.35 19.33 13.91
C ILE A 118 4.79 19.30 14.46
N THR A 119 5.75 18.84 13.67
CA THR A 119 7.15 18.68 14.10
C THR A 119 8.03 19.88 13.77
N ASN A 120 7.48 20.92 13.13
CA ASN A 120 8.24 22.04 12.55
C ASN A 120 9.44 21.57 11.69
N SER A 121 9.30 20.43 11.00
CA SER A 121 10.36 19.86 10.18
C SER A 121 10.32 20.40 8.75
N LYS A 122 11.46 20.95 8.32
CA LYS A 122 11.69 21.44 6.97
C LYS A 122 12.40 20.36 6.17
N SER A 123 11.75 19.87 5.12
CA SER A 123 12.30 18.78 4.31
C SER A 123 11.66 18.75 2.93
N ASN A 124 12.45 18.27 1.97
CA ASN A 124 11.97 17.96 0.63
C ASN A 124 11.77 16.45 0.51
N PHE A 125 10.58 16.03 0.12
CA PHE A 125 10.26 14.63 -0.13
C PHE A 125 10.17 14.36 -1.62
N LEU A 126 10.74 13.23 -2.04
CA LEU A 126 10.79 12.79 -3.42
C LEU A 126 10.98 11.28 -3.51
N GLY A 127 10.54 10.71 -4.63
CA GLY A 127 10.76 9.33 -5.00
C GLY A 127 9.57 8.40 -4.75
N PHE A 128 9.56 7.32 -5.51
CA PHE A 128 8.45 6.35 -5.61
C PHE A 128 8.38 5.36 -4.45
N SER A 129 9.36 5.38 -3.55
CA SER A 129 9.56 4.37 -2.52
C SER A 129 8.41 4.33 -1.49
N SER A 130 7.75 5.45 -1.19
CA SER A 130 6.57 5.49 -0.32
C SER A 130 5.35 4.80 -0.94
N LEU A 131 5.07 5.07 -2.21
CA LEU A 131 3.99 4.41 -2.96
C LEU A 131 4.30 2.93 -3.19
N LEU A 132 5.57 2.60 -3.45
CA LEU A 132 6.05 1.23 -3.53
C LEU A 132 5.80 0.47 -2.21
N ALA A 133 6.09 1.10 -1.06
CA ALA A 133 5.77 0.54 0.24
C ALA A 133 4.27 0.27 0.40
N SER A 134 3.39 1.18 -0.09
CA SER A 134 1.96 0.91 -0.17
C SER A 134 1.62 -0.31 -1.00
N PHE A 135 2.24 -0.49 -2.17
CA PHE A 135 2.00 -1.65 -3.02
C PHE A 135 2.43 -2.97 -2.35
N TYR A 136 3.53 -2.97 -1.60
CA TYR A 136 3.91 -4.13 -0.80
C TYR A 136 2.86 -4.47 0.27
N SER A 137 2.36 -3.48 1.02
CA SER A 137 1.29 -3.71 2.00
C SER A 137 0.01 -4.21 1.36
N ILE A 138 -0.40 -3.61 0.23
CA ILE A 138 -1.57 -4.08 -0.54
C ILE A 138 -1.38 -5.54 -0.97
N PHE A 139 -0.19 -5.88 -1.49
CA PHE A 139 0.12 -7.24 -1.92
C PHE A 139 -0.02 -8.23 -0.77
N LEU A 140 0.55 -7.93 0.40
CA LEU A 140 0.44 -8.79 1.58
C LEU A 140 -1.01 -9.01 2.00
N VAL A 141 -1.80 -7.94 2.12
CA VAL A 141 -3.22 -8.06 2.47
C VAL A 141 -3.98 -8.92 1.45
N LEU A 142 -3.74 -8.72 0.16
CA LEU A 142 -4.38 -9.51 -0.89
C LEU A 142 -3.89 -10.96 -0.93
N LEU A 143 -2.63 -11.23 -0.64
CA LEU A 143 -2.07 -12.57 -0.55
C LEU A 143 -2.75 -13.37 0.57
N PHE A 144 -2.84 -12.79 1.78
CA PHE A 144 -3.49 -13.43 2.92
C PHE A 144 -5.00 -13.62 2.69
N ASN A 145 -5.70 -12.56 2.29
CA ASN A 145 -7.16 -12.60 2.16
C ASN A 145 -7.62 -13.38 0.93
N SER A 146 -7.02 -13.11 -0.23
CA SER A 146 -7.53 -13.61 -1.50
C SER A 146 -6.97 -14.97 -1.89
N TYR A 147 -5.68 -15.22 -1.63
CA TYR A 147 -5.02 -16.47 -2.00
C TYR A 147 -5.04 -17.48 -0.86
N LEU A 148 -4.60 -17.10 0.34
CA LEU A 148 -4.58 -18.01 1.49
C LEU A 148 -5.95 -18.23 2.13
N LYS A 149 -6.91 -17.32 1.86
CA LYS A 149 -8.25 -17.31 2.45
C LYS A 149 -8.23 -17.18 3.97
N VAL A 150 -7.30 -16.37 4.48
CA VAL A 150 -7.29 -15.97 5.88
C VAL A 150 -8.37 -14.90 6.07
N PRO A 151 -9.19 -14.96 7.13
CA PRO A 151 -10.14 -13.91 7.45
C PRO A 151 -9.45 -12.56 7.61
N THR A 152 -10.09 -11.51 7.11
CA THR A 152 -9.52 -10.16 7.07
C THR A 152 -9.07 -9.67 8.44
N SER A 153 -9.89 -9.81 9.49
CA SER A 153 -9.53 -9.44 10.87
C SER A 153 -8.22 -10.09 11.36
N ILE A 154 -8.03 -11.38 11.05
CA ILE A 154 -6.84 -12.13 11.44
C ILE A 154 -5.62 -11.67 10.64
N SER A 155 -5.76 -11.55 9.31
CA SER A 155 -4.67 -11.06 8.45
C SER A 155 -4.23 -9.65 8.84
N THR A 156 -5.18 -8.82 9.26
CA THR A 156 -4.98 -7.42 9.65
C THR A 156 -4.15 -7.36 10.93
N ASN A 157 -4.59 -8.06 11.98
CA ASN A 157 -3.85 -8.13 13.24
C ASN A 157 -2.44 -8.71 13.04
N PHE A 158 -2.31 -9.74 12.20
CA PHE A 158 -1.03 -10.36 11.89
C PHE A 158 -0.07 -9.40 11.18
N ILE A 159 -0.51 -8.75 10.10
CA ILE A 159 0.34 -7.81 9.36
C ILE A 159 0.69 -6.59 10.22
N LEU A 160 -0.27 -6.03 10.97
CA LEU A 160 0.00 -4.92 11.89
C LEU A 160 1.01 -5.32 12.96
N SER A 161 0.92 -6.54 13.51
CA SER A 161 1.89 -7.00 14.49
C SER A 161 3.31 -7.06 13.92
N ILE A 162 3.47 -7.54 12.68
CA ILE A 162 4.78 -7.58 12.04
C ILE A 162 5.27 -6.16 11.75
N LEU A 163 4.42 -5.28 11.22
CA LEU A 163 4.77 -3.88 10.96
C LEU A 163 5.19 -3.13 12.24
N SER A 164 4.52 -3.39 13.36
CA SER A 164 4.84 -2.77 14.65
C SER A 164 6.13 -3.32 15.25
N LEU A 165 6.36 -4.64 15.20
CA LEU A 165 7.64 -5.23 15.62
C LEU A 165 8.80 -4.70 14.77
N TYR A 166 8.54 -4.56 13.47
CA TYR A 166 9.48 -4.01 12.51
C TYR A 166 9.83 -2.55 12.81
N LEU A 167 8.81 -1.70 13.03
CA LEU A 167 8.98 -0.29 13.42
C LEU A 167 9.83 -0.18 14.70
N ALA A 168 9.55 -1.01 15.69
CA ALA A 168 10.31 -1.05 16.93
C ALA A 168 11.78 -1.44 16.67
N ALA A 169 12.04 -2.54 15.95
CA ALA A 169 13.39 -3.00 15.63
C ALA A 169 14.21 -1.96 14.85
N TYR A 170 13.60 -1.32 13.85
CA TYR A 170 14.21 -0.25 13.07
C TYR A 170 14.66 0.90 13.96
N PHE A 171 13.78 1.39 14.82
CA PHE A 171 14.09 2.51 15.70
C PHE A 171 15.11 2.17 16.80
N PHE A 172 15.13 0.92 17.26
CA PHE A 172 16.21 0.43 18.12
C PHE A 172 17.57 0.46 17.41
N TYR A 173 17.62 0.07 16.14
CA TYR A 173 18.86 0.09 15.36
C TYR A 173 19.37 1.52 15.08
N PHE A 174 18.47 2.49 14.86
CA PHE A 174 18.81 3.90 14.60
C PHE A 174 18.74 4.79 15.85
N GLU A 175 19.19 4.24 16.99
CA GLU A 175 19.02 4.78 18.35
C GLU A 175 19.31 6.28 18.52
N LYS A 176 20.24 6.83 17.74
CA LYS A 176 20.72 8.22 17.84
C LYS A 176 19.69 9.29 17.45
N ILE A 177 18.57 8.92 16.84
CA ILE A 177 17.61 9.87 16.25
C ILE A 177 16.42 10.14 17.19
N LEU A 178 16.23 9.33 18.24
CA LEU A 178 15.00 9.32 19.02
C LEU A 178 15.13 9.99 20.37
N THR A 179 14.15 10.83 20.71
CA THR A 179 13.98 11.31 22.08
C THR A 179 13.65 10.14 23.02
N PRO A 180 14.02 10.21 24.30
CA PRO A 180 13.71 9.15 25.27
C PRO A 180 12.22 8.80 25.33
N THR A 181 11.34 9.79 25.19
CA THR A 181 9.88 9.61 25.15
C THR A 181 9.44 8.75 23.96
N LEU A 182 10.00 8.98 22.77
CA LEU A 182 9.67 8.17 21.60
C LEU A 182 10.19 6.73 21.76
N LYS A 183 11.36 6.54 22.38
CA LYS A 183 11.89 5.20 22.71
C LYS A 183 10.92 4.43 23.62
N LEU A 184 10.39 5.07 24.65
CA LEU A 184 9.40 4.48 25.57
C LEU A 184 8.09 4.11 24.85
N LEU A 185 7.57 4.99 23.98
CA LEU A 185 6.38 4.69 23.18
C LEU A 185 6.61 3.48 22.27
N LEU A 186 7.77 3.41 21.61
CA LEU A 186 8.14 2.30 20.73
C LEU A 186 8.35 0.99 21.50
N LEU A 187 8.93 1.06 22.70
CA LEU A 187 9.06 -0.08 23.60
C LEU A 187 7.68 -0.64 23.97
N ALA A 188 6.68 0.24 24.20
CA ALA A 188 5.31 -0.15 24.47
C ALA A 188 4.58 -0.77 23.25
N LEU A 189 5.03 -0.47 22.01
CA LEU A 189 4.51 -1.12 20.81
C LEU A 189 4.92 -2.58 20.70
N ILE A 190 6.08 -2.99 21.25
CA ILE A 190 6.55 -4.39 21.20
C ILE A 190 5.58 -5.37 21.88
N PRO A 191 5.18 -5.19 23.15
CA PRO A 191 4.24 -6.10 23.80
C PRO A 191 2.86 -6.06 23.14
N LEU A 192 2.41 -4.89 22.68
CA LEU A 192 1.14 -4.77 21.95
C LEU A 192 1.17 -5.54 20.62
N ALA A 193 2.25 -5.38 19.85
CA ALA A 193 2.47 -6.10 18.61
C ALA A 193 2.54 -7.61 18.85
N THR A 194 3.30 -8.02 19.87
CA THR A 194 3.41 -9.43 20.29
C THR A 194 2.05 -10.00 20.68
N PHE A 195 1.23 -9.26 21.42
CA PHE A 195 -0.12 -9.66 21.79
C PHE A 195 -1.01 -9.88 20.55
N TYR A 196 -1.04 -8.93 19.61
CA TYR A 196 -1.81 -9.08 18.37
C TYR A 196 -1.30 -10.20 17.47
N PHE A 197 0.02 -10.43 17.45
CA PHE A 197 0.62 -11.56 16.75
C PHE A 197 0.11 -12.89 17.33
N LEU A 198 0.24 -13.08 18.64
CA LEU A 198 -0.18 -14.28 19.35
C LEU A 198 -1.69 -14.51 19.22
N LEU A 199 -2.49 -13.45 19.33
CA LEU A 199 -3.93 -13.50 19.11
C LEU A 199 -4.26 -14.01 17.70
N SER A 200 -3.57 -13.49 16.69
CA SER A 200 -3.77 -13.89 15.29
C SER A 200 -3.39 -15.36 15.07
N VAL A 201 -2.24 -15.78 15.59
CA VAL A 201 -1.79 -17.19 15.50
C VAL A 201 -2.78 -18.13 16.19
N ASN A 202 -3.25 -17.78 17.40
CA ASN A 202 -4.24 -18.55 18.12
C ASN A 202 -5.56 -18.67 17.35
N GLN A 203 -6.05 -17.57 16.76
CA GLN A 203 -7.25 -17.61 15.91
C GLN A 203 -7.05 -18.49 14.67
N MET A 204 -5.87 -18.44 14.02
CA MET A 204 -5.58 -19.32 12.89
C MET A 204 -5.49 -20.80 13.28
N LEU A 205 -4.97 -21.12 14.48
CA LEU A 205 -4.96 -22.48 15.04
C LEU A 205 -6.38 -22.97 15.31
N LYS A 206 -7.21 -22.17 15.98
CA LYS A 206 -8.62 -22.50 16.29
C LYS A 206 -9.44 -22.77 15.03
N LEU A 207 -9.23 -21.97 13.98
CA LEU A 207 -9.89 -22.17 12.69
C LEU A 207 -9.28 -23.32 11.86
N LYS A 208 -8.32 -24.08 12.42
CA LYS A 208 -7.56 -25.14 11.74
C LYS A 208 -6.91 -24.69 10.43
N ILE A 209 -6.74 -23.38 10.23
CA ILE A 209 -6.12 -22.81 9.03
C ILE A 209 -4.67 -23.28 8.93
N LEU A 210 -3.96 -23.26 10.06
CA LEU A 210 -2.59 -23.74 10.14
C LEU A 210 -2.50 -25.25 9.97
N VAL A 211 -3.43 -26.03 10.52
CA VAL A 211 -3.38 -27.51 10.46
C VAL A 211 -3.69 -28.04 9.05
N VAL A 212 -4.61 -27.39 8.32
CA VAL A 212 -5.12 -27.89 7.03
C VAL A 212 -4.30 -27.39 5.83
N LYS A 213 -3.58 -26.26 5.96
CA LYS A 213 -2.89 -25.63 4.83
C LYS A 213 -1.39 -25.46 5.10
N ARG A 214 -0.59 -26.48 4.75
CA ARG A 214 0.89 -26.43 4.79
C ARG A 214 1.47 -25.17 4.11
N LYS A 215 0.83 -24.70 3.03
CA LYS A 215 1.20 -23.44 2.34
C LYS A 215 1.05 -22.19 3.23
N VAL A 216 0.02 -22.15 4.10
CA VAL A 216 -0.18 -21.05 5.05
C VAL A 216 0.88 -21.11 6.14
N GLN A 217 1.19 -22.29 6.69
CA GLN A 217 2.24 -22.43 7.70
C GLN A 217 3.60 -21.93 7.18
N VAL A 218 4.01 -22.41 6.00
CA VAL A 218 5.28 -21.99 5.38
C VAL A 218 5.28 -20.49 5.11
N LEU A 219 4.19 -19.94 4.56
CA LEU A 219 4.13 -18.50 4.32
C LEU A 219 4.10 -17.70 5.61
N LEU A 220 3.49 -18.21 6.69
CA LEU A 220 3.42 -17.53 7.97
C LEU A 220 4.78 -17.50 8.66
N ILE A 221 5.53 -18.60 8.59
CA ILE A 221 6.93 -18.69 9.07
C ILE A 221 7.85 -17.80 8.23
N LEU A 222 7.68 -17.82 6.90
CA LEU A 222 8.50 -17.02 5.99
C LEU A 222 8.08 -15.55 5.94
N SER A 223 6.84 -15.19 6.31
CA SER A 223 6.34 -13.83 6.13
C SER A 223 7.12 -12.78 6.93
N PRO A 224 7.55 -13.00 8.19
CA PRO A 224 8.48 -12.08 8.84
C PRO A 224 9.77 -11.92 8.05
N PHE A 225 10.36 -13.00 7.53
CA PHE A 225 11.60 -12.94 6.74
C PHE A 225 11.41 -12.30 5.37
N ILE A 226 10.29 -12.54 4.69
CA ILE A 226 9.95 -11.92 3.42
C ILE A 226 9.72 -10.43 3.63
N ILE A 227 8.97 -10.06 4.68
CA ILE A 227 8.73 -8.68 5.05
C ILE A 227 10.05 -8.01 5.44
N LEU A 228 10.90 -8.67 6.24
CA LEU A 228 12.22 -8.14 6.61
C LEU A 228 13.12 -8.00 5.37
N PHE A 229 13.28 -9.03 4.56
CA PHE A 229 14.25 -9.03 3.47
C PHE A 229 13.80 -8.15 2.29
N PHE A 230 12.52 -8.22 1.90
CA PHE A 230 11.99 -7.47 0.75
C PHE A 230 11.50 -6.07 1.10
N LEU A 231 11.17 -5.75 2.35
CA LEU A 231 10.84 -4.36 2.74
C LEU A 231 12.03 -3.60 3.32
N PHE A 232 13.00 -4.25 3.98
CA PHE A 232 14.10 -3.53 4.62
C PHE A 232 15.13 -3.02 3.62
N VAL A 233 15.69 -3.95 2.85
CA VAL A 233 16.87 -3.67 2.00
C VAL A 233 16.58 -2.65 0.89
N PRO A 234 15.43 -2.72 0.17
CA PRO A 234 15.19 -1.79 -0.93
C PRO A 234 14.46 -0.50 -0.51
N LEU A 235 13.70 -0.49 0.60
CA LEU A 235 12.91 0.69 0.97
C LEU A 235 13.68 1.64 1.89
N PHE A 236 14.54 1.14 2.78
CA PHE A 236 15.20 2.00 3.77
C PHE A 236 16.68 2.19 3.41
N PRO A 237 17.12 3.40 3.04
CA PRO A 237 18.53 3.64 2.78
C PRO A 237 19.34 3.50 4.08
N MET A 238 20.55 2.95 3.98
CA MET A 238 21.47 2.91 5.13
C MET A 238 21.91 4.31 5.60
N ARG A 239 21.68 5.36 4.79
CA ARG A 239 21.96 6.76 5.12
C ARG A 239 20.67 7.58 5.05
N ILE A 240 20.31 8.19 6.19
CA ILE A 240 19.06 8.94 6.37
C ILE A 240 19.14 10.34 5.75
N ILE A 241 20.35 10.87 5.59
CA ILE A 241 20.62 12.16 4.94
C ILE A 241 21.39 11.89 3.65
N GLN A 242 20.84 12.33 2.51
CA GLN A 242 21.49 12.30 1.19
C GLN A 242 21.30 13.66 0.51
N GLU A 243 22.41 14.32 0.14
CA GLU A 243 22.41 15.52 -0.72
C GLU A 243 21.41 16.61 -0.27
N ASN A 244 21.46 16.99 1.02
CA ASN A 244 20.56 17.98 1.65
C ASN A 244 19.07 17.59 1.72
N SER A 245 18.73 16.35 1.38
CA SER A 245 17.39 15.78 1.55
C SER A 245 17.41 14.66 2.59
N ARG A 246 16.40 14.65 3.46
CA ARG A 246 16.16 13.54 4.39
C ARG A 246 15.38 12.48 3.62
N VAL A 247 15.92 11.26 3.50
CA VAL A 247 15.11 10.18 2.94
C VAL A 247 14.02 9.87 3.94
N GLY A 248 12.80 10.19 3.56
CA GLY A 248 11.62 10.13 4.42
C GLY A 248 11.22 8.71 4.76
N ILE A 249 11.90 8.11 5.73
CA ILE A 249 11.50 6.86 6.39
C ILE A 249 10.03 6.97 6.83
N GLU A 250 9.63 8.15 7.30
CA GLU A 250 8.26 8.49 7.66
C GLU A 250 7.31 8.27 6.48
N ALA A 251 7.71 8.69 5.28
CA ALA A 251 6.93 8.50 4.06
C ALA A 251 6.75 7.01 3.70
N HIS A 252 7.77 6.16 3.95
CA HIS A 252 7.63 4.70 3.76
C HIS A 252 6.63 4.10 4.74
N TYR A 253 6.69 4.48 6.02
CA TYR A 253 5.73 4.00 7.03
C TYR A 253 4.30 4.47 6.73
N ILE A 254 4.12 5.73 6.36
CA ILE A 254 2.84 6.28 5.91
C ILE A 254 2.34 5.48 4.70
N GLY A 255 3.21 5.20 3.74
CA GLY A 255 2.93 4.35 2.60
C GLY A 255 2.46 2.94 3.00
N LEU A 256 3.18 2.27 3.89
CA LEU A 256 2.82 0.93 4.40
C LEU A 256 1.44 0.94 5.06
N ILE A 257 1.18 1.92 5.92
CA ILE A 257 -0.10 2.08 6.64
C ILE A 257 -1.24 2.29 5.64
N PHE A 258 -1.10 3.24 4.72
CA PHE A 258 -2.14 3.51 3.74
C PHE A 258 -2.38 2.33 2.83
N GLY A 259 -1.34 1.67 2.32
CA GLY A 259 -1.51 0.48 1.48
C GLY A 259 -2.26 -0.64 2.19
N PHE A 260 -1.97 -0.84 3.47
CA PHE A 260 -2.65 -1.83 4.30
C PHE A 260 -4.16 -1.53 4.45
N PHE A 261 -4.51 -0.30 4.83
CA PHE A 261 -5.91 0.11 4.97
C PHE A 261 -6.62 0.25 3.62
N TRP A 262 -5.90 0.52 2.54
CA TRP A 262 -6.48 0.78 1.22
C TRP A 262 -7.37 -0.36 0.73
N VAL A 263 -6.95 -1.61 0.92
CA VAL A 263 -7.76 -2.77 0.54
C VAL A 263 -9.10 -2.80 1.28
N HIS A 264 -9.11 -2.41 2.55
CA HIS A 264 -10.30 -2.38 3.39
C HIS A 264 -11.24 -1.24 2.99
N VAL A 265 -10.67 -0.05 2.80
CA VAL A 265 -11.39 1.15 2.32
C VAL A 265 -12.02 0.85 0.97
N TYR A 266 -11.25 0.34 0.01
CA TYR A 266 -11.73 0.00 -1.32
C TYR A 266 -12.92 -0.97 -1.29
N ASN A 267 -12.79 -2.07 -0.55
CA ASN A 267 -13.86 -3.05 -0.41
C ASN A 267 -15.13 -2.45 0.23
N THR A 268 -14.96 -1.52 1.16
CA THR A 268 -16.08 -0.82 1.81
C THR A 268 -16.78 0.12 0.83
N LEU A 269 -16.02 0.90 0.06
CA LEU A 269 -16.53 1.78 -0.99
C LEU A 269 -17.27 0.99 -2.08
N GLU A 270 -16.74 -0.17 -2.48
CA GLU A 270 -17.40 -1.04 -3.47
C GLU A 270 -18.76 -1.55 -2.95
N LYS A 271 -18.84 -1.98 -1.68
CA LYS A 271 -20.10 -2.39 -1.05
C LYS A 271 -21.10 -1.25 -0.97
N LEU A 272 -20.66 -0.05 -0.59
CA LEU A 272 -21.51 1.15 -0.52
C LEU A 272 -22.05 1.53 -1.90
N LYS A 273 -21.21 1.47 -2.94
CA LYS A 273 -21.62 1.72 -4.34
C LYS A 273 -22.74 0.77 -4.78
N VAL A 274 -22.64 -0.52 -4.44
CA VAL A 274 -23.67 -1.52 -4.78
C VAL A 274 -24.98 -1.19 -4.06
N LYS A 275 -24.94 -0.93 -2.74
CA LYS A 275 -26.13 -0.55 -1.96
C LYS A 275 -26.79 0.70 -2.52
N PHE A 276 -26.00 1.74 -2.77
CA PHE A 276 -26.50 3.01 -3.33
C PHE A 276 -27.19 2.79 -4.69
N THR A 277 -26.59 1.98 -5.57
CA THR A 277 -27.20 1.64 -6.87
C THR A 277 -28.54 0.91 -6.71
N GLN A 278 -28.66 0.02 -5.73
CA GLN A 278 -29.92 -0.67 -5.43
C GLN A 278 -30.99 0.31 -4.93
N TYR A 279 -30.63 1.23 -4.02
CA TYR A 279 -31.54 2.28 -3.55
C TYR A 279 -32.03 3.18 -4.70
N CYS A 280 -31.13 3.63 -5.59
CA CYS A 280 -31.53 4.44 -6.75
C CYS A 280 -32.48 3.69 -7.71
N LYS A 281 -32.31 2.38 -7.89
CA LYS A 281 -33.22 1.56 -8.71
C LYS A 281 -34.58 1.42 -8.05
N ALA A 282 -34.63 1.14 -6.74
CA ALA A 282 -35.88 1.06 -5.98
C ALA A 282 -36.65 2.39 -6.03
N GLY A 283 -35.97 3.52 -5.84
CA GLY A 283 -36.60 4.85 -5.93
C GLY A 283 -37.20 5.15 -7.33
N LYS A 284 -36.58 4.66 -8.41
CA LYS A 284 -37.17 4.76 -9.77
C LYS A 284 -38.42 3.91 -9.93
N HIS A 285 -38.50 2.75 -9.28
CA HIS A 285 -39.72 1.92 -9.29
C HIS A 285 -40.86 2.60 -8.52
N PHE A 286 -40.58 3.17 -7.34
CA PHE A 286 -41.58 3.92 -6.59
C PHE A 286 -42.14 5.11 -7.36
N ARG A 287 -41.28 5.90 -8.03
CA ARG A 287 -41.76 7.03 -8.86
C ARG A 287 -42.61 6.59 -10.06
N LYS A 288 -42.31 5.44 -10.67
CA LYS A 288 -43.13 4.90 -11.76
C LYS A 288 -44.49 4.40 -11.26
N GLN A 289 -44.52 3.77 -10.10
CA GLN A 289 -45.77 3.27 -9.51
C GLN A 289 -46.69 4.42 -9.09
N SER A 290 -46.16 5.47 -8.45
CA SER A 290 -46.95 6.66 -8.09
C SER A 290 -47.48 7.42 -9.31
N GLN A 291 -46.77 7.38 -10.44
CA GLN A 291 -47.26 7.98 -11.69
C GLN A 291 -48.41 7.19 -12.31
N LEU A 292 -48.41 5.86 -12.19
CA LEU A 292 -49.50 5.00 -12.66
C LEU A 292 -50.74 5.12 -11.77
N GLU A 293 -50.56 5.22 -10.45
CA GLU A 293 -51.66 5.42 -9.50
C GLU A 293 -52.36 6.78 -9.68
N ASN A 294 -51.64 7.82 -10.12
CA ASN A 294 -52.22 9.14 -10.40
C ASN A 294 -52.89 9.25 -11.78
N GLN A 295 -52.87 8.19 -12.60
CA GLN A 295 -53.50 8.14 -13.94
C GLN A 295 -54.82 7.35 -13.97
N VAL A 296 -55.24 6.79 -12.83
CA VAL A 296 -56.51 6.08 -12.64
C VAL A 296 -57.49 6.99 -11.91
#